data_AF-G4F7M0-F1
#
_entry.id   AF-G4F7M0-F1
#
_cell.length_a   1.000
_cell.length_b   1.000
_cell.length_c   1.000
_cell.angle_alpha   90.00
_cell.angle_beta   90.00
_cell.angle_gamma   90.00
#
_symmetry.space_group_name_H-M   'P 1'
#
loop_
_entity.id
_entity.type
_entity.pdbx_description
1 polymer ?
#
loop_
_entity_poly.entity_id
_entity_poly.type
_entity_poly.pdbx_seq_one_letter_code
_entity_poly.pdbx_strand_id
1 'polypeptide(L)'
;MFEIAILEEEAHLSTLVNTVLYTLRKSIKEIEYPHDLRKKSNMVAWEQYYKEIDALNEDIFSALNGRAGVYAILTARPTKEWHLRYIGQTDVRGSKQRIRSHIVWRNKSTKSGKFTGSKFDEVQHAVVCGADIAISFVEIAPASLRHYVEEILIKTKQPEWNLKGTTLQGQSQSARSCVL
;
A
#
# COMPACT_ATOMS: atom_id res chain seq x y z
N MET A 1 24.32 -23.70 25.33
CA MET A 1 23.96 -24.54 24.17
C MET A 1 22.48 -24.30 23.93
N PHE A 2 22.07 -23.89 22.73
CA PHE A 2 20.65 -23.67 22.41
C PHE A 2 20.11 -24.86 21.63
N GLU A 3 18.91 -25.29 21.97
CA GLU A 3 18.17 -26.30 21.20
C GLU A 3 17.39 -25.59 20.08
N ILE A 4 17.50 -26.13 18.87
CA ILE A 4 16.76 -25.64 17.70
C ILE A 4 15.63 -26.62 17.44
N ALA A 5 14.39 -26.17 17.58
CA ALA A 5 13.22 -26.90 17.12
C ALA A 5 12.83 -26.38 15.72
N ILE A 6 12.73 -27.29 14.76
CA ILE A 6 12.20 -27.00 13.42
C ILE A 6 10.72 -27.38 13.45
N LEU A 7 9.84 -26.41 13.26
CA LEU A 7 8.40 -26.62 13.14
C LEU A 7 8.02 -26.53 11.66
N GLU A 8 7.22 -27.49 11.19
CA GLU A 8 6.64 -27.45 9.86
C GLU A 8 5.49 -26.44 9.79
N GLU A 9 5.23 -25.87 8.62
CA GLU A 9 4.13 -24.93 8.43
C GLU A 9 2.79 -25.65 8.55
N GLU A 10 1.95 -25.21 9.50
CA GLU A 10 0.63 -25.79 9.70
C GLU A 10 -0.32 -25.45 8.54
N ALA A 11 -1.08 -26.43 8.05
CA ALA A 11 -2.03 -26.27 6.94
C ALA A 11 -3.05 -25.11 7.15
N HIS A 12 -3.38 -24.80 8.40
CA HIS A 12 -4.26 -23.69 8.76
C HIS A 12 -3.62 -22.31 8.47
N LEU A 13 -2.31 -22.16 8.67
CA LEU A 13 -1.59 -20.91 8.39
C LEU A 13 -1.51 -20.66 6.88
N SER A 14 -1.20 -21.69 6.09
CA SER A 14 -1.21 -21.58 4.63
C SER A 14 -2.62 -21.26 4.10
N THR A 15 -3.65 -21.87 4.69
CA THR A 15 -5.06 -21.58 4.36
C THR A 15 -5.42 -20.12 4.66
N LEU A 16 -5.00 -19.60 5.81
CA LEU A 16 -5.17 -18.19 6.18
C LEU A 16 -4.53 -17.26 5.14
N VAL A 17 -3.25 -17.48 4.81
CA VAL A 17 -2.52 -16.65 3.83
C VAL A 17 -3.20 -16.67 2.46
N ASN A 18 -3.62 -17.84 1.99
CA ASN A 18 -4.32 -17.98 0.71
C ASN A 18 -5.69 -17.28 0.71
N THR A 19 -6.43 -17.39 1.81
CA THR A 19 -7.73 -16.71 1.98
C THR A 19 -7.57 -15.19 1.97
N VAL A 20 -6.55 -14.67 2.67
CA VAL A 20 -6.25 -13.24 2.68
C VAL A 20 -5.86 -12.77 1.28
N LEU A 21 -4.97 -13.48 0.59
CA LEU A 21 -4.57 -13.14 -0.78
C LEU A 21 -5.77 -13.14 -1.74
N TYR A 22 -6.62 -14.17 -1.65
CA TYR A 22 -7.84 -14.26 -2.46
C TYR A 22 -8.75 -13.05 -2.20
N THR A 23 -8.98 -12.73 -0.93
CA THR A 23 -9.82 -11.61 -0.52
C THR A 23 -9.23 -10.30 -1.03
N LEU A 24 -7.92 -10.08 -0.86
CA LEU A 24 -7.23 -8.89 -1.36
C LEU A 24 -7.38 -8.67 -2.88
N ARG A 25 -7.54 -9.75 -3.66
CA ARG A 25 -7.78 -9.69 -5.11
C ARG A 25 -9.25 -9.46 -5.49
N LYS A 26 -10.18 -9.67 -4.55
CA LYS A 26 -11.63 -9.56 -4.79
C LYS A 26 -12.23 -8.28 -4.23
N SER A 27 -11.70 -7.75 -3.12
CA SER A 27 -12.22 -6.55 -2.45
C SER A 27 -11.51 -5.27 -2.88
N ILE A 28 -11.32 -5.10 -4.18
CA ILE A 28 -10.62 -3.94 -4.75
C ILE A 28 -11.54 -2.72 -4.73
N LYS A 29 -11.03 -1.60 -4.21
CA LYS A 29 -11.68 -0.29 -4.20
C LYS A 29 -10.77 0.71 -4.91
N GLU A 30 -11.23 1.21 -6.06
CA GLU A 30 -10.49 2.21 -6.83
C GLU A 30 -10.44 3.53 -6.06
N ILE A 31 -9.30 4.22 -6.16
CA ILE A 31 -9.09 5.54 -5.60
C ILE A 31 -9.28 6.57 -6.68
N GLU A 32 -10.14 7.53 -6.40
CA GLU A 32 -10.39 8.67 -7.28
C GLU A 32 -9.36 9.78 -7.05
N TYR A 33 -8.86 10.34 -8.14
CA TYR A 33 -7.97 11.50 -8.13
C TYR A 33 -8.53 12.59 -9.03
N PRO A 34 -8.36 13.87 -8.66
CA PRO A 34 -8.69 15.00 -9.53
C PRO A 34 -8.05 14.85 -10.91
N HIS A 35 -8.81 15.12 -11.96
CA HIS A 35 -8.37 14.93 -13.35
C HIS A 35 -7.08 15.73 -13.67
N ASP A 36 -6.88 16.87 -13.01
CA ASP A 36 -5.71 17.72 -13.19
C ASP A 36 -4.39 17.14 -12.64
N LEU A 37 -4.46 16.14 -11.75
CA LEU A 37 -3.27 15.43 -11.26
C LEU A 37 -2.66 14.48 -12.29
N ARG A 38 -3.44 14.07 -13.30
CA ARG A 38 -2.97 13.16 -14.37
C ARG A 38 -2.20 13.90 -15.47
N LYS A 39 -2.04 15.22 -15.35
CA LYS A 39 -1.25 16.05 -16.28
C LYS A 39 0.23 16.07 -15.84
N LYS A 40 1.14 15.74 -16.76
CA LYS A 40 2.60 15.52 -16.50
C LYS A 40 3.35 16.64 -15.76
N SER A 41 2.82 17.86 -15.67
CA SER A 41 3.53 19.03 -15.12
C SER A 41 3.29 19.32 -13.62
N ASN A 42 2.54 18.49 -12.88
CA ASN A 42 1.90 18.94 -11.63
C ASN A 42 2.40 18.32 -10.31
N MET A 43 3.67 17.90 -10.19
CA MET A 43 4.20 17.42 -8.90
C MET A 43 4.10 18.47 -7.77
N VAL A 44 4.29 19.75 -8.09
CA VAL A 44 4.17 20.88 -7.14
C VAL A 44 2.71 21.15 -6.74
N ALA A 45 1.75 20.72 -7.56
CA ALA A 45 0.34 21.00 -7.31
C ALA A 45 -0.33 19.96 -6.39
N TRP A 46 0.26 18.79 -6.16
CA TRP A 46 -0.39 17.71 -5.40
C TRP A 46 -0.80 18.14 -3.98
N GLU A 47 0.02 18.96 -3.32
CA GLU A 47 -0.31 19.53 -2.00
C GLU A 47 -1.57 20.41 -2.03
N GLN A 48 -1.96 20.93 -3.18
CA GLN A 48 -3.19 21.73 -3.31
C GLN A 48 -4.44 20.85 -3.41
N TYR A 49 -4.28 19.59 -3.84
CA TYR A 49 -5.38 18.67 -4.10
C TYR A 49 -5.67 17.68 -2.96
N TYR A 50 -4.84 17.60 -1.90
CA TYR A 50 -5.00 16.54 -0.88
C TYR A 50 -6.40 16.53 -0.23
N LYS A 51 -7.01 17.71 -0.02
CA LYS A 51 -8.36 17.82 0.54
C LYS A 51 -9.43 17.29 -0.42
N GLU A 52 -9.24 17.51 -1.71
CA GLU A 52 -10.13 17.00 -2.75
C GLU A 52 -10.00 15.47 -2.87
N ILE A 53 -8.77 14.94 -2.86
CA ILE A 53 -8.54 13.48 -2.83
C ILE A 53 -9.18 12.86 -1.58
N ASP A 54 -9.05 13.50 -0.41
CA ASP A 54 -9.75 13.04 0.81
C ASP A 54 -11.26 13.02 0.64
N ALA A 55 -11.85 14.10 0.10
CA ALA A 55 -13.29 14.20 -0.08
C ALA A 55 -13.84 13.18 -1.08
N LEU A 56 -13.14 12.94 -2.20
CA LEU A 56 -13.53 11.96 -3.21
C LEU A 56 -13.51 10.52 -2.69
N ASN A 57 -12.74 10.22 -1.64
CA ASN A 57 -12.52 8.86 -1.16
C ASN A 57 -12.90 8.68 0.34
N GLU A 58 -13.72 9.57 0.89
CA GLU A 58 -14.03 9.57 2.33
C GLU A 58 -14.80 8.31 2.76
N ASP A 59 -15.63 7.74 1.89
CA ASP A 59 -16.32 6.47 2.14
C ASP A 59 -15.33 5.31 2.33
N ILE A 60 -14.31 5.23 1.48
CA ILE A 60 -13.23 4.25 1.57
C ILE A 60 -12.43 4.47 2.86
N PHE A 61 -12.01 5.71 3.14
CA PHE A 61 -11.18 6.00 4.30
C PHE A 61 -11.93 5.86 5.63
N SER A 62 -13.20 6.23 5.69
CA SER A 62 -14.06 6.06 6.87
C SER A 62 -14.32 4.59 7.15
N ALA A 63 -14.54 3.77 6.11
CA ALA A 63 -14.69 2.32 6.25
C ALA A 63 -13.46 1.65 6.88
N LEU A 64 -12.26 2.20 6.67
CA LEU A 64 -11.01 1.68 7.22
C LEU A 64 -10.73 2.15 8.66
N ASN A 65 -11.38 3.20 9.13
CA ASN A 65 -11.06 3.83 10.41
C ASN A 65 -11.31 2.87 11.58
N GLY A 66 -10.33 2.73 12.48
CA GLY A 66 -10.44 1.86 13.65
C GLY A 66 -10.32 0.37 13.35
N ARG A 67 -9.81 -0.03 12.18
CA ARG A 67 -9.65 -1.45 11.80
C ARG A 67 -8.19 -1.84 11.68
N ALA A 68 -7.84 -3.02 12.19
CA ALA A 68 -6.49 -3.57 12.04
C ALA A 68 -6.47 -4.70 11.02
N GLY A 69 -5.52 -4.68 10.10
CA GLY A 69 -5.53 -5.63 9.01
C GLY A 69 -4.33 -5.54 8.09
N VAL A 70 -4.39 -6.35 7.03
CA VAL A 70 -3.45 -6.32 5.91
C VAL A 70 -4.14 -5.63 4.74
N TYR A 71 -3.41 -4.76 4.06
CA TYR A 71 -3.88 -4.06 2.87
C TYR A 71 -2.92 -4.21 1.71
N ALA A 72 -3.45 -4.02 0.51
CA ALA A 72 -2.73 -3.99 -0.73
C ALA A 72 -2.95 -2.66 -1.45
N ILE A 73 -1.92 -2.17 -2.15
CA ILE A 73 -2.06 -1.13 -3.17
C ILE A 73 -1.84 -1.78 -4.52
N LEU A 74 -2.76 -1.51 -5.43
CA LEU A 74 -2.77 -2.06 -6.78
C LEU A 74 -2.78 -0.93 -7.80
N THR A 75 -2.26 -1.21 -9.00
CA THR A 75 -2.33 -0.31 -10.14
C THR A 75 -2.95 -1.01 -11.33
N ALA A 76 -3.75 -0.31 -12.12
CA ALA A 76 -4.21 -0.78 -13.42
C ALA A 76 -3.87 0.24 -14.52
N ARG A 77 -3.55 -0.29 -15.70
CA ARG A 77 -3.42 0.32 -17.05
C ARG A 77 -2.14 -0.11 -17.78
N PRO A 78 -2.17 -0.14 -19.13
CA PRO A 78 -3.34 0.10 -20.00
C PRO A 78 -4.27 -1.13 -20.12
N THR A 79 -3.89 -2.27 -19.55
CA THR A 79 -4.56 -3.56 -19.71
C THR A 79 -5.87 -3.74 -18.92
N LYS A 80 -6.24 -2.75 -18.08
CA LYS A 80 -7.34 -2.83 -17.09
C LYS A 80 -7.20 -3.97 -16.06
N GLU A 81 -6.07 -4.67 -16.02
CA GLU A 81 -5.77 -5.68 -15.02
C GLU A 81 -5.07 -5.05 -13.81
N TRP A 82 -5.55 -5.40 -12.61
CA TRP A 82 -4.99 -4.91 -11.35
C TRP A 82 -3.72 -5.67 -10.97
N HIS A 83 -2.61 -4.95 -10.92
CA HIS A 83 -1.31 -5.47 -10.53
C HIS A 83 -1.00 -5.10 -9.09
N LEU A 84 -0.64 -6.08 -8.27
CA LEU A 84 -0.23 -5.87 -6.89
C LEU A 84 1.12 -5.14 -6.85
N ARG A 85 1.15 -3.93 -6.27
CA ARG A 85 2.38 -3.13 -6.16
C ARG A 85 2.94 -3.07 -4.76
N TYR A 86 2.08 -3.08 -3.73
CA TYR A 86 2.49 -2.99 -2.34
C TYR A 86 1.58 -3.83 -1.43
N ILE A 87 2.15 -4.42 -0.39
CA ILE A 87 1.44 -5.03 0.74
C ILE A 87 1.92 -4.35 2.02
N GLY A 88 0.99 -4.00 2.90
CA GLY A 88 1.31 -3.49 4.23
C GLY A 88 0.31 -3.98 5.26
N GLN A 89 0.63 -3.79 6.53
CA GLN A 89 -0.33 -3.96 7.62
C GLN A 89 -0.53 -2.69 8.44
N THR A 90 -1.61 -2.66 9.20
CA THR A 90 -1.95 -1.56 10.09
C THR A 90 -2.61 -2.05 11.37
N ASP A 91 -2.49 -1.26 12.42
CA ASP A 91 -3.19 -1.45 13.68
C ASP A 91 -4.51 -0.67 13.72
N VAL A 92 -5.26 -0.84 14.81
CA VAL A 92 -6.53 -0.14 15.04
C VAL A 92 -6.31 1.38 15.12
N ARG A 93 -5.17 1.81 15.68
CA ARG A 93 -4.88 3.21 16.03
C ARG A 93 -4.07 3.86 14.91
N GLY A 94 -4.63 3.90 13.71
CA GLY A 94 -3.98 4.63 12.62
C GLY A 94 -4.20 4.08 11.22
N SER A 95 -5.07 3.10 11.03
CA SER A 95 -5.40 2.51 9.73
C SER A 95 -5.72 3.52 8.63
N LYS A 96 -6.68 4.42 8.88
CA LYS A 96 -7.04 5.53 7.96
C LYS A 96 -5.80 6.37 7.65
N GLN A 97 -5.09 6.83 8.67
CA GLN A 97 -3.93 7.70 8.49
C GLN A 97 -2.76 6.99 7.78
N ARG A 98 -2.56 5.69 8.03
CA ARG A 98 -1.52 4.88 7.38
C ARG A 98 -1.79 4.79 5.90
N ILE A 99 -2.97 4.33 5.50
CA ILE A 99 -3.35 4.19 4.08
C ILE A 99 -3.35 5.57 3.40
N ARG A 100 -3.94 6.59 4.03
CA ARG A 100 -3.91 7.97 3.56
C ARG A 100 -2.50 8.49 3.33
N SER A 101 -1.52 8.10 4.15
CA SER A 101 -0.12 8.49 3.96
C SER A 101 0.56 7.88 2.75
N HIS A 102 -0.01 6.82 2.16
CA HIS A 102 0.43 6.27 0.88
C HIS A 102 -0.33 6.91 -0.29
N ILE A 103 -1.63 7.18 -0.11
CA ILE A 103 -2.55 7.52 -1.21
C ILE A 103 -2.69 9.02 -1.44
N VAL A 104 -2.86 9.79 -0.36
CA VAL A 104 -3.29 11.18 -0.44
C VAL A 104 -2.12 12.13 -0.32
N TRP A 105 -1.40 12.03 0.79
CA TRP A 105 -0.29 12.93 1.07
C TRP A 105 0.55 12.41 2.23
N ARG A 106 1.85 12.64 2.12
CA ARG A 106 2.77 12.51 3.23
C ARG A 106 3.59 13.79 3.38
N ASN A 107 3.64 14.34 4.58
CA ASN A 107 4.65 15.33 4.92
C ASN A 107 6.04 14.68 4.80
N LYS A 108 6.83 15.13 3.81
CA LYS A 108 8.16 14.57 3.48
C LYS A 108 9.17 14.72 4.63
N SER A 109 9.01 15.73 5.49
CA SER A 109 9.82 15.91 6.71
C SER A 109 9.04 15.50 7.96
N THR A 110 9.40 14.36 8.55
CA THR A 110 9.11 14.16 9.97
C THR A 110 10.14 14.95 10.79
N LYS A 111 9.74 15.55 11.92
CA LYS A 111 10.65 16.33 12.80
C LYS A 111 11.89 15.54 13.25
N SER A 112 11.84 14.21 13.16
CA SER A 112 12.88 13.28 13.56
C SER A 112 13.79 12.82 12.42
N GLY A 113 13.57 13.26 11.17
CA GLY A 113 14.31 12.77 10.00
C GLY A 113 14.07 11.29 9.68
N LYS A 114 13.10 10.64 10.33
CA LYS A 114 12.80 9.21 10.16
C LYS A 114 11.85 8.97 8.99
N PHE A 115 12.20 7.98 8.17
CA PHE A 115 11.37 7.50 7.06
C PHE A 115 10.14 6.74 7.59
N THR A 116 8.95 7.01 7.06
CA THR A 116 7.69 6.40 7.53
C THR A 116 7.30 5.12 6.78
N GLY A 117 8.14 4.65 5.85
CA GLY A 117 7.84 3.50 5.00
C GLY A 117 6.66 3.69 4.04
N SER A 118 6.16 4.93 3.89
CA SER A 118 5.08 5.26 2.94
C SER A 118 5.56 5.15 1.48
N LYS A 119 4.59 4.90 0.59
CA LYS A 119 4.73 4.71 -0.86
C LYS A 119 4.12 5.83 -1.68
N PHE A 120 4.07 7.01 -1.05
CA PHE A 120 3.43 8.18 -1.62
C PHE A 120 4.09 8.63 -2.93
N ASP A 121 5.42 8.64 -2.99
CA ASP A 121 6.13 9.04 -4.21
C ASP A 121 5.87 8.05 -5.37
N GLU A 122 5.80 6.75 -5.09
CA GLU A 122 5.47 5.72 -6.08
C GLU A 122 4.01 5.84 -6.57
N VAL A 123 3.06 6.09 -5.66
CA VAL A 123 1.64 6.32 -5.98
C VAL A 123 1.51 7.58 -6.83
N GLN A 124 2.11 8.69 -6.40
CA GLN A 124 2.09 9.96 -7.12
C GLN A 124 2.63 9.79 -8.54
N HIS A 125 3.78 9.14 -8.69
CA HIS A 125 4.38 8.86 -9.99
C HIS A 125 3.46 8.03 -10.88
N ALA A 126 2.86 6.96 -10.34
CA ALA A 126 1.93 6.11 -11.08
C ALA A 126 0.72 6.89 -11.60
N VAL A 127 0.11 7.74 -10.76
CA VAL A 127 -1.03 8.60 -11.15
C VAL A 127 -0.64 9.60 -12.24
N VAL A 128 0.53 10.24 -12.13
CA VAL A 128 1.04 11.18 -13.13
C VAL A 128 1.37 10.49 -14.47
N CYS A 129 1.85 9.24 -14.44
CA CYS A 129 2.01 8.41 -15.64
C CYS A 129 0.66 7.85 -16.15
N GLY A 130 -0.47 8.21 -15.51
CA GLY A 130 -1.81 7.92 -15.95
C GLY A 130 -2.41 6.61 -15.43
N ALA A 131 -1.74 5.90 -14.52
CA ALA A 131 -2.26 4.68 -13.91
C ALA A 131 -3.46 4.95 -13.00
N ASP A 132 -4.36 3.99 -12.92
CA ASP A 132 -5.40 3.95 -11.89
C ASP A 132 -4.83 3.26 -10.65
N ILE A 133 -5.22 3.74 -9.46
CA ILE A 133 -4.79 3.18 -8.18
C ILE A 133 -6.00 2.56 -7.50
N ALA A 134 -5.81 1.41 -6.87
CA ALA A 134 -6.81 0.84 -6.00
C ALA A 134 -6.19 0.35 -4.70
N ILE A 135 -7.03 0.25 -3.68
CA ILE A 135 -6.70 -0.39 -2.42
C ILE A 135 -7.57 -1.62 -2.19
N SER A 136 -7.06 -2.56 -1.41
CA SER A 136 -7.85 -3.63 -0.83
C SER A 136 -7.42 -3.87 0.60
N PHE A 137 -8.34 -4.29 1.47
CA PHE A 137 -8.10 -4.45 2.90
C PHE A 137 -8.78 -5.71 3.44
N VAL A 138 -8.09 -6.42 4.32
CA VAL A 138 -8.62 -7.58 5.06
C VAL A 138 -8.31 -7.39 6.53
N GLU A 139 -9.37 -7.39 7.35
CA GLU A 139 -9.25 -7.29 8.80
C GLU A 139 -8.69 -8.60 9.36
N ILE A 140 -7.67 -8.51 10.21
CA ILE A 140 -7.00 -9.68 10.78
C ILE A 140 -6.61 -9.39 12.22
N ALA A 141 -6.96 -10.31 13.10
CA ALA A 141 -6.57 -10.34 14.50
C ALA A 141 -6.13 -11.76 14.90
N PRO A 142 -5.19 -11.91 15.84
CA PRO A 142 -4.44 -10.86 16.56
C PRO A 142 -3.30 -10.25 15.71
N ALA A 143 -2.54 -9.32 16.31
CA ALA A 143 -1.42 -8.64 15.65
C ALA A 143 -0.34 -9.60 15.13
N SER A 144 -0.05 -10.68 15.85
CA SER A 144 0.92 -11.69 15.41
C SER A 144 0.55 -12.32 14.07
N LEU A 145 -0.74 -12.65 13.86
CA LEU A 145 -1.22 -13.18 12.59
C LEU A 145 -1.12 -12.15 11.46
N ARG A 146 -1.35 -10.86 11.73
CA ARG A 146 -1.14 -9.80 10.72
C ARG A 146 0.30 -9.75 10.24
N HIS A 147 1.24 -9.74 11.18
CA HIS A 147 2.67 -9.71 10.85
C HIS A 147 3.08 -10.95 10.04
N TYR A 148 2.67 -12.13 10.49
CA TYR A 148 2.92 -13.37 9.77
C TYR A 148 2.36 -13.32 8.34
N VAL A 149 1.09 -12.94 8.16
CA VAL A 149 0.46 -12.87 6.84
C VAL A 149 1.15 -11.84 5.93
N GLU A 150 1.45 -10.64 6.43
CA GLU A 150 2.19 -9.62 5.67
C GLU A 150 3.53 -10.15 5.19
N GLU A 151 4.33 -10.75 6.10
CA GLU A 151 5.66 -11.26 5.79
C GLU A 151 5.61 -12.36 4.72
N ILE A 152 4.74 -13.35 4.89
CA ILE A 152 4.60 -14.45 3.92
C ILE A 152 4.10 -13.93 2.56
N LEU A 153 3.15 -12.99 2.53
CA LEU A 153 2.68 -12.42 1.28
C LEU A 153 3.76 -11.60 0.57
N ILE A 154 4.56 -10.81 1.30
CA ILE A 154 5.69 -10.08 0.72
C ILE A 154 6.74 -11.06 0.17
N LYS A 155 7.10 -12.09 0.94
CA LYS A 155 8.08 -13.10 0.53
C LYS A 155 7.65 -13.86 -0.72
N THR A 156 6.38 -14.24 -0.81
CA THR A 156 5.84 -15.07 -1.90
C THR A 156 5.44 -14.27 -3.14
N LYS A 157 4.98 -13.03 -2.99
CA LYS A 157 4.51 -12.20 -4.11
C LYS A 157 5.52 -11.17 -4.57
N GLN A 158 6.52 -10.87 -3.73
CA GLN A 158 7.60 -9.93 -4.02
C GLN A 158 7.12 -8.61 -4.67
N PRO A 159 6.10 -7.95 -4.11
CA PRO A 159 5.58 -6.70 -4.66
C PRO A 159 6.68 -5.65 -4.77
N GLU A 160 6.79 -5.04 -5.95
CA GLU A 160 7.87 -4.16 -6.34
C GLU A 160 8.11 -3.01 -5.34
N TRP A 161 7.03 -2.40 -4.83
CA TRP A 161 7.15 -1.27 -3.92
C TRP A 161 7.55 -1.69 -2.50
N ASN A 162 7.39 -2.96 -2.11
CA ASN A 162 7.98 -3.48 -0.87
C ASN A 162 9.49 -3.64 -0.99
N LEU A 163 9.98 -4.18 -2.13
CA LEU A 163 11.41 -4.43 -2.36
C LEU A 163 12.23 -3.13 -2.45
N LYS A 164 11.66 -2.08 -3.08
CA LYS A 164 12.31 -0.76 -3.20
C LYS A 164 12.34 0.04 -1.89
N GLY A 165 11.70 -0.46 -0.83
CA GLY A 165 11.51 0.24 0.44
C GLY A 165 12.66 0.18 1.45
N THR A 166 13.69 -0.64 1.21
CA THR A 166 14.76 -0.89 2.19
C THR A 166 15.93 0.09 2.13
N THR A 167 16.09 0.90 1.07
CA THR A 167 17.21 1.86 0.95
C THR A 167 16.83 3.17 0.24
N LEU A 168 17.51 4.27 0.60
CA LEU A 168 17.40 5.62 0.03
C LEU A 168 17.55 5.67 -1.51
N GLN A 169 18.32 4.74 -2.07
CA GLN A 169 18.56 4.65 -3.52
C GLN A 169 17.37 4.03 -4.27
N GLY A 170 16.63 3.10 -3.64
CA GLY A 170 15.47 2.45 -4.26
C GLY A 170 14.30 3.41 -4.49
N GLN A 171 14.13 4.40 -3.61
CA GLN A 171 13.07 5.41 -3.71
C GLN A 171 13.34 6.43 -4.84
N SER A 172 14.60 6.83 -5.06
CA SER A 172 14.96 7.83 -6.08
C SER A 172 15.03 7.29 -7.52
N GLN A 173 15.25 5.98 -7.69
CA GLN A 173 15.28 5.34 -9.02
C GLN A 173 13.88 5.07 -9.60
N SER A 174 12.86 4.88 -8.76
CA SER A 174 11.49 4.60 -9.22
C SER A 174 10.82 5.76 -9.97
N ALA A 175 11.22 7.00 -9.67
CA ALA A 175 10.62 8.22 -10.22
C ALA A 175 11.11 8.59 -11.64
N ARG A 176 12.04 7.82 -12.24
CA ARG A 176 12.74 8.24 -13.47
C ARG A 176 12.29 7.56 -14.76
N SER A 177 11.32 6.64 -14.71
CA SER A 177 10.82 5.99 -15.92
C SER A 177 9.31 5.72 -15.80
N CYS A 178 8.51 6.19 -16.77
CA CYS A 178 7.13 5.72 -16.95
C CYS A 178 7.16 4.36 -17.67
N VAL A 179 7.81 3.37 -17.07
CA VAL A 179 7.69 1.96 -17.47
C VAL A 179 6.78 1.34 -16.42
N LEU A 180 5.49 1.22 -16.77
CA LEU A 180 4.44 0.63 -15.95
C LEU A 180 4.16 -0.82 -16.36
#